data_AF-A0A391PGT1-F1
#
_entry.id   AF-A0A391PGT1-F1
#
_cell.length_a   1.000
_cell.length_b   1.000
_cell.length_c   1.000
_cell.angle_alpha   90.00
_cell.angle_beta   90.00
_cell.angle_gamma   90.00
#
_symmetry.space_group_name_H-M   'P 1'
#
loop_
_entity.id
_entity.type
_entity.pdbx_description
1 polymer ?
#
loop_
_entity_poly.entity_id
_entity_poly.type
_entity_poly.pdbx_seq_one_letter_code
_entity_poly.pdbx_strand_id
1 'polypeptide(L)'
;MNRLTKTGIPFTVKDVCDLAGVGKTFIYDPRHPELTQAILDARNASQIAVTTRAEDRVDGRTSSWRERAINAESHAKKLKSDLADRDSRIADLVGQLYDPDGVHLVDENARLRGLLAVANQNLKDVHTEVQKLTRSLDAARANVKRERQRNVTQLFTADHPVQQ
;
A
#
# COMPACT_ATOMS: atom_id res chain seq x y z
N MET A 1 13.00 57.34 -18.79
CA MET A 1 13.03 55.88 -18.56
C MET A 1 14.28 55.33 -19.27
N ASN A 2 15.35 55.06 -18.52
CA ASN A 2 16.67 54.79 -19.09
C ASN A 2 16.83 53.32 -19.52
N ARG A 3 16.65 53.02 -20.81
CA ARG A 3 16.99 51.70 -21.38
C ARG A 3 18.51 51.44 -21.42
N LEU A 4 19.31 52.49 -21.26
CA LEU A 4 20.78 52.46 -21.28
C LEU A 4 21.41 52.20 -19.90
N THR A 5 20.66 52.32 -18.80
CA THR A 5 21.18 51.95 -17.47
C THR A 5 21.01 50.46 -17.26
N LYS A 6 22.09 49.67 -17.28
CA LYS A 6 22.26 48.28 -16.77
C LYS A 6 21.00 47.37 -16.61
N THR A 7 20.02 47.47 -17.50
CA THR A 7 18.71 46.79 -17.39
C THR A 7 18.67 45.48 -18.17
N GLY A 8 19.73 45.18 -18.93
CA GLY A 8 19.83 43.95 -19.73
C GLY A 8 18.84 43.89 -20.89
N ILE A 9 18.23 45.03 -21.25
CA ILE A 9 17.31 45.18 -22.39
C ILE A 9 18.11 45.78 -23.56
N PRO A 10 17.93 45.29 -24.80
CA PRO A 10 18.62 45.89 -25.95
C PRO A 10 18.20 47.34 -26.12
N PHE A 11 19.17 48.23 -26.27
CA PHE A 11 18.90 49.64 -26.55
C PHE A 11 18.87 49.91 -28.05
N THR A 12 18.23 51.00 -28.44
CA THR A 12 18.15 51.48 -29.82
C THR A 12 18.95 52.78 -29.98
N VAL A 13 19.27 53.15 -31.21
CA VAL A 13 19.94 54.43 -31.52
C VAL A 13 19.13 55.62 -30.99
N LYS A 14 17.79 55.52 -31.00
CA LYS A 14 16.91 56.54 -30.43
C LYS A 14 17.11 56.68 -28.92
N ASP A 15 17.28 55.58 -28.20
CA ASP A 15 17.52 55.63 -26.75
C ASP A 15 18.83 56.37 -26.44
N VAL A 16 19.84 56.23 -27.32
CA VAL A 16 21.12 56.96 -27.20
C VAL A 16 20.94 58.44 -27.49
N CYS A 17 20.19 58.81 -28.54
CA CYS A 17 19.81 60.21 -28.82
C CYS A 17 19.11 60.85 -27.63
N ASP A 18 18.11 60.16 -27.08
CA ASP A 18 17.26 60.66 -26.00
C ASP A 18 18.08 60.83 -24.70
N LEU A 19 19.07 59.96 -24.45
CA LEU A 19 19.99 60.08 -23.30
C LEU A 19 21.00 61.21 -23.46
N ALA A 20 21.58 61.35 -24.66
CA ALA A 20 22.60 62.35 -24.94
C ALA A 20 22.01 63.74 -25.23
N GLY A 21 20.69 63.86 -25.38
CA GLY A 21 20.01 65.12 -25.72
C GLY A 21 20.31 65.61 -27.15
N VAL A 22 20.70 64.69 -28.04
CA VAL A 22 21.10 65.02 -29.43
C VAL A 22 20.13 64.45 -30.46
N GLY A 23 19.98 65.14 -31.58
CA GLY A 23 19.18 64.66 -32.70
C GLY A 23 19.82 63.47 -33.42
N LYS A 24 19.01 62.65 -34.11
CA LYS A 24 19.51 61.51 -34.91
C LYS A 24 20.54 61.93 -35.97
N THR A 25 20.39 63.11 -36.54
CA THR A 25 21.30 63.66 -37.55
C THR A 25 22.72 63.87 -37.02
N PHE A 26 22.89 64.14 -35.72
CA PHE A 26 24.19 64.27 -35.08
C PHE A 26 24.95 62.92 -35.05
N ILE A 27 24.23 61.82 -34.83
CA ILE A 27 24.81 60.48 -34.83
C ILE A 27 25.22 60.04 -36.24
N TYR A 28 24.52 60.51 -37.27
CA TYR A 28 24.77 60.16 -38.68
C TYR A 28 25.55 61.25 -39.43
N ASP A 29 26.22 62.16 -38.73
CA ASP A 29 27.02 63.20 -39.37
C ASP A 29 28.24 62.57 -40.07
N PRO A 30 28.40 62.77 -41.41
CA PRO A 30 29.54 62.24 -42.15
C PRO A 30 30.90 62.80 -41.70
N ARG A 31 30.92 63.87 -40.90
CA ARG A 31 32.15 64.40 -40.28
C ARG A 31 32.69 63.53 -39.14
N HIS A 32 31.84 62.69 -38.55
CA HIS A 32 32.16 61.84 -37.39
C HIS A 32 31.66 60.40 -37.57
N PRO A 33 32.15 59.66 -38.59
CA PRO A 33 31.73 58.29 -38.85
C PRO A 33 32.02 57.32 -37.68
N GLU A 34 33.03 57.63 -36.86
CA GLU A 34 33.39 56.89 -35.66
C GLU A 34 32.25 56.84 -34.62
N LEU A 35 31.45 57.90 -34.52
CA LEU A 35 30.31 57.99 -33.61
C LEU A 35 29.18 57.07 -34.06
N THR A 36 28.90 57.05 -35.36
CA THR A 36 27.92 56.13 -35.94
C THR A 36 28.34 54.68 -35.72
N GLN A 37 29.61 54.36 -35.98
CA GLN A 37 30.14 52.99 -35.81
C GLN A 37 30.07 52.55 -34.35
N ALA A 38 30.57 53.36 -33.42
CA ALA A 38 30.56 53.02 -31.99
C ALA A 38 29.14 52.71 -31.47
N ILE A 39 28.13 53.47 -31.91
CA ILE A 39 26.74 53.28 -31.49
C ILE A 39 26.13 52.02 -32.12
N LEU A 40 26.43 51.75 -33.40
CA LEU A 40 25.96 50.54 -34.07
C LEU A 40 26.61 49.28 -33.49
N ASP A 41 27.91 49.31 -33.22
CA ASP A 41 28.64 48.21 -32.60
C ASP A 41 28.12 47.93 -31.18
N ALA A 42 27.94 48.98 -30.38
CA ALA A 42 27.40 48.85 -29.04
C ALA A 42 25.96 48.32 -29.04
N ARG A 43 25.12 48.75 -30.01
CA ARG A 43 23.77 48.22 -30.21
C ARG A 43 23.82 46.74 -30.56
N ASN A 44 24.65 46.36 -31.53
CA ASN A 44 24.78 44.98 -32.00
C ASN A 44 25.25 44.08 -30.85
N ALA A 45 26.27 44.51 -30.09
CA ALA A 45 26.75 43.80 -28.91
C ALA A 45 25.64 43.65 -27.84
N SER A 46 24.83 44.69 -27.64
CA SER A 46 23.70 44.63 -26.70
C SER A 46 22.59 43.68 -27.17
N GLN A 47 22.33 43.59 -28.47
CA GLN A 47 21.35 42.66 -29.03
C GLN A 47 21.84 41.21 -28.92
N ILE A 48 23.09 40.94 -29.29
CA ILE A 48 23.73 39.62 -29.19
C ILE A 48 23.74 39.12 -27.73
N ALA A 49 24.10 39.98 -26.79
CA ALA A 49 24.12 39.60 -25.37
C ALA A 49 22.75 39.19 -24.82
N VAL A 50 21.66 39.70 -25.39
CA VAL A 50 20.30 39.36 -24.98
C VAL A 50 19.83 38.06 -25.63
N THR A 51 20.15 37.84 -26.91
CA THR A 51 19.83 36.57 -27.60
C THR A 51 20.57 35.39 -26.95
N THR A 52 21.88 35.52 -26.70
CA THR A 52 22.67 34.46 -26.06
C THR A 52 22.13 34.11 -24.66
N ARG A 53 21.78 35.10 -23.84
CA ARG A 53 21.16 34.83 -22.52
C ARG A 53 19.80 34.17 -22.61
N ALA A 54 19.03 34.45 -23.67
CA ALA A 54 17.74 33.81 -23.88
C ALA A 54 17.94 32.34 -24.30
N GLU A 55 18.90 32.07 -25.18
CA GLU A 55 19.31 30.73 -25.61
C GLU A 55 19.82 29.90 -24.42
N ASP A 56 20.74 30.43 -23.61
CA ASP A 56 21.26 29.77 -22.41
C ASP A 56 20.16 29.38 -21.41
N ARG A 57 19.14 30.24 -21.25
CA ARG A 57 17.98 29.96 -20.39
C ARG A 57 17.09 28.86 -20.94
N VAL A 58 16.93 28.80 -22.26
CA VAL A 58 16.15 27.74 -22.93
C VAL A 58 16.90 26.41 -22.83
N ASP A 59 18.21 26.41 -23.09
CA ASP A 59 19.04 25.21 -22.98
C ASP A 59 19.11 24.67 -21.55
N GLY A 60 19.31 25.55 -20.57
CA GLY A 60 19.29 25.16 -19.15
C GLY A 60 17.94 24.57 -18.71
N ARG A 61 16.81 25.14 -19.14
CA ARG A 61 15.47 24.60 -18.86
C ARG A 61 15.24 23.26 -19.56
N THR A 62 15.67 23.14 -20.80
CA THR A 62 15.48 21.91 -21.59
C THR A 62 16.33 20.78 -21.01
N SER A 63 17.56 21.07 -20.57
CA SER A 63 18.42 20.14 -19.84
C SER A 63 17.73 19.68 -18.55
N SER A 64 17.18 20.61 -17.76
CA SER A 64 16.44 20.30 -16.54
C SER A 64 15.21 19.40 -16.78
N TRP A 65 14.47 19.63 -17.87
CA TRP A 65 13.33 18.78 -18.20
C TRP A 65 13.72 17.38 -18.67
N ARG A 66 14.80 17.26 -19.44
CA ARG A 66 15.33 15.95 -19.85
C ARG A 66 15.78 15.14 -18.64
N GLU A 67 16.51 15.76 -17.72
CA GLU A 67 16.96 15.11 -16.50
C GLU A 67 15.78 14.65 -15.63
N ARG A 68 14.75 15.51 -15.48
CA ARG A 68 13.51 15.14 -14.77
C ARG A 68 12.76 14.00 -15.44
N ALA A 69 12.72 13.95 -16.76
CA ALA A 69 12.09 12.86 -17.50
C ALA A 69 12.83 11.54 -17.30
N ILE A 70 14.16 11.53 -17.40
CA ILE A 70 15.00 10.35 -17.16
C ILE A 70 14.83 9.84 -15.72
N ASN A 71 14.80 10.74 -14.73
CA ASN A 71 14.57 10.37 -13.35
C ASN A 71 13.15 9.80 -13.15
N ALA A 72 12.13 10.40 -13.76
CA ALA A 72 10.77 9.86 -13.71
C ALA A 72 10.67 8.47 -14.35
N GLU A 73 11.32 8.25 -15.49
CA GLU A 73 11.37 6.95 -16.16
C GLU A 73 12.08 5.89 -15.31
N SER A 74 13.21 6.23 -14.68
CA SER A 74 13.93 5.30 -13.81
C SER A 74 13.09 4.92 -12.57
N HIS A 75 12.40 5.89 -11.97
CA HIS A 75 11.46 5.64 -10.88
C HIS A 75 10.28 4.77 -11.32
N ALA A 76 9.66 5.05 -12.48
CA ALA A 76 8.56 4.27 -13.00
C ALA A 76 8.98 2.81 -13.28
N LYS A 77 10.17 2.62 -13.86
CA LYS A 77 10.73 1.28 -14.11
C LYS A 77 10.98 0.52 -12.80
N LYS A 78 11.53 1.20 -11.78
CA LYS A 78 11.74 0.61 -10.46
C LYS A 78 10.41 0.20 -9.82
N LEU A 79 9.42 1.10 -9.79
CA LEU A 79 8.10 0.80 -9.24
C LEU A 79 7.42 -0.36 -9.97
N LYS A 80 7.56 -0.45 -11.29
CA LYS A 80 7.03 -1.57 -12.07
C LYS A 80 7.71 -2.89 -11.70
N SER A 81 9.02 -2.89 -11.48
CA SER A 81 9.77 -4.06 -11.00
C SER A 81 9.30 -4.47 -9.60
N ASP A 82 9.23 -3.52 -8.67
CA ASP A 82 8.80 -3.76 -7.30
C ASP A 82 7.36 -4.31 -7.24
N LEU A 83 6.47 -3.85 -8.13
CA LEU A 83 5.11 -4.34 -8.24
C LEU A 83 5.07 -5.78 -8.78
N ALA A 84 5.86 -6.10 -9.80
CA ALA A 84 5.96 -7.47 -10.31
C ALA A 84 6.50 -8.45 -9.25
N ASP A 85 7.51 -8.05 -8.47
CA ASP A 85 8.05 -8.86 -7.38
C ASP A 85 7.00 -9.09 -6.28
N ARG A 86 6.20 -8.07 -5.97
CA ARG A 86 5.09 -8.17 -5.01
C ARG A 86 4.00 -9.11 -5.51
N ASP A 87 3.59 -8.97 -6.76
CA ASP A 87 2.55 -9.83 -7.36
C ASP A 87 2.98 -11.30 -7.40
N SER A 88 4.26 -11.56 -7.72
CA SER A 88 4.81 -12.92 -7.64
C SER A 88 4.71 -13.48 -6.23
N ARG A 89 5.10 -12.69 -5.21
CA ARG A 89 5.05 -13.13 -3.82
C ARG A 89 3.61 -13.32 -3.32
N ILE A 90 2.67 -12.51 -3.78
CA ILE A 90 1.25 -12.69 -3.50
C ILE A 90 0.76 -13.99 -4.11
N ALA A 91 1.11 -14.29 -5.38
CA ALA A 91 0.74 -15.52 -6.04
C ALA A 91 1.28 -16.76 -5.30
N ASP A 92 2.54 -16.71 -4.84
CA ASP A 92 3.14 -17.79 -4.04
C ASP A 92 2.41 -18.00 -2.70
N LEU A 93 2.10 -16.91 -1.99
CA LEU A 93 1.38 -16.95 -0.71
C LEU A 93 -0.06 -17.44 -0.86
N VAL A 94 -0.73 -17.02 -1.94
CA VAL A 94 -2.06 -17.52 -2.29
C VAL A 94 -1.98 -19.01 -2.60
N GLY A 95 -0.98 -19.46 -3.36
CA GLY A 95 -0.74 -20.88 -3.62
C GLY A 95 -0.54 -21.70 -2.35
N GLN A 96 0.17 -21.15 -1.34
CA GLN A 96 0.33 -21.80 -0.02
C GLN A 96 -0.97 -21.90 0.78
N LEU A 97 -1.98 -21.09 0.45
CA LEU A 97 -3.29 -21.11 1.10
C LEU A 97 -4.21 -22.17 0.49
N TYR A 98 -3.79 -22.82 -0.60
CA TYR A 98 -4.49 -23.93 -1.21
C TYR A 98 -3.82 -25.27 -0.87
N ASP A 99 -4.63 -26.28 -0.57
CA ASP A 99 -4.21 -27.68 -0.51
C ASP A 99 -3.88 -28.18 -1.94
N PRO A 100 -3.02 -29.19 -2.15
CA PRO A 100 -2.85 -29.92 -3.42
C PRO A 100 -4.13 -30.20 -4.23
N ASP A 101 -5.28 -30.38 -3.59
CA ASP A 101 -6.57 -30.61 -4.26
C ASP A 101 -7.29 -29.31 -4.68
N GLY A 102 -6.67 -28.14 -4.51
CA GLY A 102 -7.24 -26.83 -4.84
C GLY A 102 -8.27 -26.32 -3.84
N VAL A 103 -8.32 -26.90 -2.64
CA VAL A 103 -9.21 -26.46 -1.56
C VAL A 103 -8.54 -25.37 -0.74
N HIS A 104 -9.25 -24.27 -0.47
CA HIS A 104 -8.75 -23.19 0.36
C HIS A 104 -8.59 -23.68 1.81
N LEU A 105 -7.35 -23.75 2.30
CA LEU A 105 -6.98 -24.35 3.58
C LEU A 105 -7.68 -23.68 4.77
N VAL A 106 -8.00 -22.39 4.67
CA VAL A 106 -8.73 -21.67 5.73
C VAL A 106 -10.15 -22.19 5.87
N ASP A 107 -10.82 -22.42 4.74
CA ASP A 107 -12.21 -22.89 4.72
C ASP A 107 -12.29 -24.33 5.21
N GLU A 108 -11.32 -25.16 4.80
CA GLU A 108 -11.21 -26.54 5.27
C GLU A 108 -10.90 -26.60 6.77
N ASN A 109 -10.02 -25.73 7.28
CA ASN A 109 -9.75 -25.66 8.71
C ASN A 109 -10.99 -25.22 9.51
N ALA A 110 -11.77 -24.27 8.99
CA ALA A 110 -13.04 -23.86 9.59
C ALA A 110 -14.06 -25.02 9.60
N ARG A 111 -14.16 -25.77 8.49
CA ARG A 111 -15.01 -26.96 8.37
C ARG A 111 -14.61 -28.05 9.37
N LEU A 112 -13.32 -28.37 9.46
CA LEU A 112 -12.79 -29.38 10.39
C LEU A 112 -13.03 -29.00 11.85
N ARG A 113 -12.86 -27.72 12.21
CA ARG A 113 -13.20 -27.21 13.56
C ARG A 113 -14.69 -27.38 13.87
N GLY A 114 -15.57 -27.10 12.90
CA GLY A 114 -17.01 -27.32 13.05
C GLY A 114 -17.34 -28.79 13.31
N LEU A 115 -16.77 -29.70 12.51
CA LEU A 115 -16.95 -31.15 12.69
C LEU A 115 -16.43 -31.63 14.05
N LEU A 116 -15.28 -31.14 14.48
CA LEU A 116 -14.68 -31.49 15.77
C LEU A 116 -15.54 -30.98 16.94
N ALA A 117 -16.15 -29.80 16.82
CA ALA A 117 -17.08 -29.29 17.82
C ALA A 117 -18.32 -30.18 17.96
N VAL A 118 -18.93 -30.60 16.83
CA VAL A 118 -20.08 -31.51 16.82
C VAL A 118 -19.71 -32.87 17.40
N ALA A 119 -18.57 -33.45 16.99
CA ALA A 119 -18.11 -34.73 17.51
C ALA A 119 -17.87 -34.69 19.02
N ASN A 120 -17.27 -33.61 19.53
CA ASN A 120 -17.07 -33.43 20.97
C ASN A 120 -18.38 -33.27 21.73
N GLN A 121 -19.37 -32.58 21.15
CA GLN A 121 -20.69 -32.47 21.77
C GLN A 121 -21.37 -33.84 21.85
N ASN A 122 -21.38 -34.59 20.75
CA ASN A 122 -21.93 -35.94 20.71
C ASN A 122 -21.24 -36.87 21.73
N LEU A 123 -19.92 -36.78 21.87
CA LEU A 123 -19.18 -37.56 22.88
C LEU A 123 -19.61 -37.22 24.32
N LYS A 124 -19.82 -35.94 24.63
CA LYS A 124 -20.31 -35.51 25.95
C LYS A 124 -21.73 -36.02 26.22
N ASP A 125 -22.60 -35.95 25.22
CA ASP A 125 -23.99 -36.39 25.33
C ASP A 125 -24.05 -37.92 25.56
N VAL A 126 -23.28 -38.68 24.77
CA VAL A 126 -23.16 -40.13 24.94
C VAL A 126 -22.57 -40.47 26.31
N HIS A 127 -21.54 -39.77 26.77
CA HIS A 127 -20.96 -40.00 28.09
C HIS A 127 -21.98 -39.77 29.22
N THR A 128 -22.79 -38.72 29.09
CA THR A 128 -23.85 -38.40 30.05
C THR A 128 -24.92 -39.48 30.08
N GLU A 129 -25.35 -39.98 28.91
CA GLU A 129 -26.32 -41.07 28.81
C GLU A 129 -25.76 -42.39 29.36
N VAL A 130 -24.49 -42.71 29.08
CA VAL A 130 -23.84 -43.89 29.67
C VAL A 130 -23.85 -43.80 31.21
N GLN A 131 -23.46 -42.66 31.78
CA GLN A 131 -23.50 -42.47 33.24
C GLN A 131 -24.91 -42.64 33.81
N LYS A 132 -25.93 -42.12 33.13
CA LYS A 132 -27.34 -42.25 33.54
C LYS A 132 -27.80 -43.70 33.51
N LEU A 133 -27.47 -44.44 32.44
CA LEU A 133 -27.81 -45.85 32.30
C LEU A 133 -27.08 -46.71 33.34
N THR A 134 -25.81 -46.44 33.62
CA THR A 134 -25.06 -47.13 34.68
C THR A 134 -25.71 -46.92 36.05
N ARG A 135 -26.05 -45.68 36.41
CA ARG A 135 -26.75 -45.39 37.67
C ARG A 135 -28.10 -46.11 37.77
N SER A 136 -28.85 -46.14 36.67
CA SER A 136 -30.13 -46.86 36.60
C SER A 136 -29.95 -48.38 36.80
N LEU A 137 -28.96 -48.97 36.13
CA LEU A 137 -28.62 -50.38 36.27
C LEU A 137 -28.20 -50.73 37.70
N ASP A 138 -27.39 -49.89 38.34
CA ASP A 138 -26.95 -50.10 39.72
C ASP A 138 -28.12 -50.01 40.70
N ALA A 139 -29.05 -49.05 40.49
CA ALA A 139 -30.27 -48.95 41.27
C ALA A 139 -31.18 -50.18 41.10
N ALA A 140 -31.35 -50.68 39.87
CA ALA A 140 -32.13 -51.88 39.59
C ALA A 140 -31.50 -53.12 40.26
N ARG A 141 -30.18 -53.28 40.16
CA ARG A 141 -29.43 -54.36 40.83
C ARG A 141 -29.58 -54.30 42.35
N ALA A 142 -29.46 -53.10 42.94
CA ALA A 142 -29.66 -52.89 44.37
C ALA A 142 -31.09 -53.21 44.81
N ASN A 143 -32.09 -52.91 43.98
CA ASN A 143 -33.48 -53.26 44.25
C ASN A 143 -33.69 -54.78 44.24
N VAL A 144 -33.20 -55.47 43.20
CA VAL A 144 -33.27 -56.95 43.11
C VAL A 144 -32.58 -57.60 44.31
N LYS A 145 -31.42 -57.10 44.75
CA LYS A 145 -30.73 -57.60 45.94
C LYS A 145 -31.58 -57.43 47.21
N ARG A 146 -32.23 -56.28 47.38
CA ARG A 146 -33.12 -56.00 48.53
C ARG A 146 -34.35 -56.90 48.53
N GLU A 147 -35.03 -57.05 47.40
CA GLU A 147 -36.20 -57.94 47.30
C GLU A 147 -35.82 -59.41 47.55
N ARG A 148 -34.68 -59.88 47.03
CA ARG A 148 -34.16 -61.22 47.36
C ARG A 148 -33.93 -61.39 48.86
N GLN A 149 -33.30 -60.42 49.52
CA GLN A 149 -33.08 -60.48 50.96
C GLN A 149 -34.40 -60.52 51.74
N ARG A 150 -35.38 -59.70 51.34
CA ARG A 150 -36.71 -59.68 51.95
C ARG A 150 -37.42 -61.04 51.82
N ASN A 151 -37.41 -61.62 50.62
CA ASN A 151 -38.03 -62.92 50.37
C ASN A 151 -37.37 -64.03 51.21
N VAL A 152 -36.03 -64.01 51.30
CA VAL A 152 -35.28 -64.92 52.16
C VAL A 152 -35.69 -64.78 53.62
N THR A 153 -35.74 -63.54 54.14
CA THR A 153 -36.19 -63.31 55.52
C THR A 153 -37.61 -63.80 55.77
N GLN A 154 -38.54 -63.55 54.85
CA GLN A 154 -39.93 -64.00 54.95
C GLN A 154 -40.05 -65.53 55.01
N LEU A 155 -39.30 -66.25 54.17
CA LEU A 155 -39.29 -67.71 54.17
C LEU A 155 -38.78 -68.27 55.51
N PHE A 156 -37.67 -67.74 56.03
CA PHE A 156 -37.10 -68.21 57.30
C PHE A 156 -37.90 -67.77 58.55
N THR A 157 -38.69 -66.70 58.48
CA THR A 157 -39.64 -66.33 59.54
C THR A 157 -40.93 -67.15 59.51
N ALA A 158 -41.32 -67.68 58.35
CA ALA A 158 -42.52 -68.52 58.20
C ALA A 158 -42.30 -69.97 58.68
N ASP A 159 -41.06 -70.48 58.58
CA ASP A 159 -40.67 -71.84 59.01
C ASP A 159 -40.43 -71.98 60.52
N HIS A 160 -40.53 -70.90 61.30
CA HIS A 160 -40.42 -70.94 62.76
C HIS A 160 -41.70 -70.37 63.41
N PRO A 161 -42.77 -71.18 63.58
CA PRO A 161 -43.86 -70.79 64.45
C PRO A 161 -43.32 -70.76 65.88
N VAL A 162 -43.37 -69.58 66.50
CA VAL A 162 -43.12 -69.35 67.92
C VAL A 162 -44.07 -70.27 68.71
N GLN A 163 -43.54 -71.37 69.25
CA GLN A 163 -44.20 -72.11 70.33
C GLN A 163 -43.98 -71.35 71.64
N GLN A 164 -45.08 -71.18 72.38
CA GLN A 164 -45.19 -70.50 73.67
C GLN A 164 -44.28 -71.12 74.73
#